data_AF-A0A366HGP1-F1
#
_entry.id   AF-A0A366HGP1-F1
#
_cell.length_a   1.000
_cell.length_b   1.000
_cell.length_c   1.000
_cell.angle_alpha   90.00
_cell.angle_beta   90.00
_cell.angle_gamma   90.00
#
_symmetry.space_group_name_H-M   'P 1'
#
loop_
_entity.id
_entity.type
_entity.pdbx_description
1 polymer ?
#
loop_
_entity_poly.entity_id
_entity_poly.type
_entity_poly.pdbx_seq_one_letter_code
_entity_poly.pdbx_strand_id
1 'polypeptide(L)'
;MAVIDSRTWYPIARSEEAPKRHVYQAQLFGYELAVWRDDHGALNVWENRCPHRGLRLSLGINNGKELRCQYHGWTYASQTGACTHVPAHPSLAEPTKAYAPPIACVEHEGFIWTALDPAAARPAFAIAASGARLGLRSLPINRDLACVRQALANYRYDAQSLDEAPATANTAREITPYLVEISAQPQAASGSTPAVLYFLLQPASADKTIVHAVIAGAEGEPLRIRQYHSRLMNSLRARLESAVPMPAAQDNAGQAVPLYKLLPVRAPAKQKFDCRIVSRRVESEGVISLELAATDPAQPLPILAAGAHLNLTTPSGLTRQYSVVNGPSERGSIIIGIKLEPDSRGGSRSMHEAATEGTVLQASVPRNTFPLVPSGKLPILIAGGIGITPLLSMAQALQAMDEPFELHYFVRAPEYVSFKTRIAALGPAVQLHMGLAPAQTAAKLDEILGSRALGQSKVYACGPSPMLESVKSTALAGGMEDSDIHFEYFKNDAPAVTGTPFTVRLDRSGRELKVNAGETLLHVLHQHGIELEASCEQGVCGTCFTNVVAGDIEHHDLYLSAAEKASGKCMMPCVSRARSGTLVLDL
;
A
#
# COMPACT_ATOMS: atom_id res chain seq x y z
N MET A 1 -29.43 12.95 -12.62
CA MET A 1 -28.27 13.34 -11.79
C MET A 1 -27.39 14.24 -12.63
N ALA A 2 -27.00 15.42 -12.12
CA ALA A 2 -25.91 16.16 -12.74
C ALA A 2 -24.69 15.23 -12.82
N VAL A 3 -24.01 15.20 -13.97
CA VAL A 3 -22.80 14.40 -14.14
C VAL A 3 -21.77 14.96 -13.17
N ILE A 4 -21.39 14.18 -12.15
CA ILE A 4 -20.33 14.55 -11.22
C ILE A 4 -19.02 14.52 -12.01
N ASP A 5 -18.37 15.67 -12.15
CA ASP A 5 -17.01 15.70 -12.66
C ASP A 5 -16.05 15.23 -11.54
N SER A 6 -15.64 13.97 -11.63
CA SER A 6 -14.77 13.33 -10.65
C SER A 6 -13.35 13.89 -10.66
N ARG A 7 -12.94 14.63 -11.70
CA ARG A 7 -11.56 15.15 -11.86
C ARG A 7 -11.39 16.58 -11.36
N THR A 8 -12.48 17.29 -11.12
CA THR A 8 -12.43 18.63 -10.52
C THR A 8 -12.08 18.53 -9.03
N TRP A 9 -11.21 19.43 -8.57
CA TRP A 9 -10.75 19.49 -7.18
C TRP A 9 -11.62 20.42 -6.35
N TYR A 10 -12.11 19.92 -5.22
CA TYR A 10 -12.93 20.67 -4.27
C TYR A 10 -12.25 20.76 -2.91
N PRO A 11 -12.45 21.88 -2.18
CA PRO A 11 -12.12 21.94 -0.76
C PRO A 11 -13.05 20.97 -0.02
N ILE A 12 -12.53 20.22 0.95
CA ILE A 12 -13.36 19.30 1.75
C ILE A 12 -13.22 19.47 3.26
N ALA A 13 -12.17 20.13 3.70
CA ALA A 13 -11.89 20.43 5.09
C ALA A 13 -10.79 21.50 5.18
N ARG A 14 -10.64 22.10 6.35
CA ARG A 14 -9.39 22.79 6.71
C ARG A 14 -8.35 21.81 7.19
N SER A 15 -7.10 22.21 7.06
CA SER A 15 -5.98 21.40 7.54
C SER A 15 -6.08 21.13 9.05
N GLU A 16 -6.48 22.15 9.83
CA GLU A 16 -6.64 22.07 11.28
C GLU A 16 -7.74 21.12 11.75
N GLU A 17 -8.70 20.78 10.87
CA GLU A 17 -9.80 19.86 11.19
C GLU A 17 -9.38 18.39 11.11
N ALA A 18 -8.25 18.08 10.47
CA ALA A 18 -7.67 16.73 10.40
C ALA A 18 -6.28 16.71 11.08
N PRO A 19 -6.19 16.91 12.40
CA PRO A 19 -4.93 16.77 13.12
C PRO A 19 -4.46 15.31 13.14
N LYS A 20 -3.19 15.10 13.53
CA LYS A 20 -2.65 13.75 13.73
C LYS A 20 -3.50 12.96 14.72
N ARG A 21 -3.61 11.65 14.50
CA ARG A 21 -4.39 10.71 15.34
C ARG A 21 -5.90 10.97 15.38
N HIS A 22 -6.41 11.84 14.49
CA HIS A 22 -7.83 12.04 14.25
C HIS A 22 -8.21 11.54 12.86
N VAL A 23 -9.51 11.25 12.67
CA VAL A 23 -10.11 10.97 11.37
C VAL A 23 -11.32 11.90 11.22
N TYR A 24 -11.17 12.91 10.37
CA TYR A 24 -12.22 13.87 10.07
C TYR A 24 -13.22 13.28 9.08
N GLN A 25 -14.51 13.52 9.30
CA GLN A 25 -15.57 13.13 8.38
C GLN A 25 -15.93 14.29 7.47
N ALA A 26 -15.60 14.17 6.18
CA ALA A 26 -16.00 15.13 5.16
C ALA A 26 -17.14 14.57 4.28
N GLN A 27 -17.75 15.43 3.47
CA GLN A 27 -18.76 15.03 2.49
C GLN A 27 -18.55 15.74 1.14
N LEU A 28 -18.68 15.02 0.02
CA LEU A 28 -18.57 15.61 -1.31
C LEU A 28 -19.53 14.90 -2.26
N PHE A 29 -20.44 15.65 -2.88
CA PHE A 29 -21.49 15.14 -3.78
C PHE A 29 -22.34 14.00 -3.19
N GLY A 30 -22.54 14.00 -1.87
CA GLY A 30 -23.26 12.95 -1.14
C GLY A 30 -22.38 11.78 -0.70
N TYR A 31 -21.12 11.69 -1.14
CA TYR A 31 -20.17 10.71 -0.65
C TYR A 31 -19.62 11.14 0.71
N GLU A 32 -19.66 10.25 1.69
CA GLU A 32 -18.96 10.43 2.94
C GLU A 32 -17.49 10.08 2.77
N LEU A 33 -16.59 10.93 3.25
CA LEU A 33 -15.15 10.77 3.13
C LEU A 33 -14.49 10.71 4.52
N ALA A 34 -13.52 9.82 4.68
CA ALA A 34 -12.66 9.75 5.85
C ALA A 34 -11.33 10.45 5.51
N VAL A 35 -11.04 11.55 6.20
CA VAL A 35 -9.85 12.38 5.99
C VAL A 35 -8.95 12.23 7.20
N TRP A 36 -7.71 11.81 6.99
CA TRP A 36 -6.77 11.59 8.10
C TRP A 36 -5.33 11.74 7.62
N ARG A 37 -4.40 11.82 8.57
CA ARG A 37 -2.97 11.94 8.29
C ARG A 37 -2.19 10.99 9.17
N ASP A 38 -1.12 10.43 8.62
CA ASP A 38 -0.16 9.68 9.41
C ASP A 38 0.79 10.61 10.18
N ASP A 39 1.64 10.04 11.03
CA ASP A 39 2.57 10.80 11.87
C ASP A 39 3.71 11.44 11.07
N HIS A 40 3.96 10.96 9.85
CA HIS A 40 4.88 11.59 8.90
C HIS A 40 4.23 12.77 8.15
N GLY A 41 2.93 12.99 8.34
CA GLY A 41 2.18 14.08 7.72
C GLY A 41 1.58 13.73 6.36
N ALA A 42 1.67 12.48 5.89
CA ALA A 42 1.03 12.08 4.65
C ALA A 42 -0.49 12.10 4.81
N LEU A 43 -1.15 12.84 3.93
CA LEU A 43 -2.60 13.01 3.91
C LEU A 43 -3.25 11.83 3.20
N ASN A 44 -4.38 11.38 3.75
CA ASN A 44 -5.21 10.32 3.24
C ASN A 44 -6.66 10.82 3.16
N VAL A 45 -7.30 10.59 2.02
CA VAL A 45 -8.74 10.77 1.86
C VAL A 45 -9.28 9.50 1.22
N TRP A 46 -10.24 8.87 1.90
CA TRP A 46 -10.87 7.61 1.48
C TRP A 46 -12.38 7.75 1.46
N GLU A 47 -13.09 6.86 0.76
CA GLU A 47 -14.51 6.66 1.06
C GLU A 47 -14.67 6.29 2.53
N ASN A 48 -15.62 6.90 3.23
CA ASN A 48 -15.85 6.66 4.66
C ASN A 48 -16.56 5.32 4.90
N ARG A 49 -15.99 4.24 4.39
CA ARG A 49 -16.59 2.93 4.31
C ARG A 49 -15.51 1.86 4.40
N CYS A 50 -15.57 1.04 5.46
CA CYS A 50 -14.66 -0.08 5.65
C CYS A 50 -14.90 -1.15 4.56
N PRO A 51 -13.88 -1.54 3.79
CA PRO A 51 -13.99 -2.57 2.74
C PRO A 51 -14.54 -3.91 3.23
N HIS A 52 -14.36 -4.25 4.50
CA HIS A 52 -14.88 -5.50 5.08
C HIS A 52 -16.41 -5.55 5.14
N ARG A 53 -17.07 -4.63 5.86
CA ARG A 53 -18.54 -4.64 6.09
C ARG A 53 -19.19 -3.25 6.12
N GLY A 54 -18.49 -2.23 5.63
CA GLY A 54 -19.07 -0.91 5.39
C GLY A 54 -19.19 0.02 6.60
N LEU A 55 -18.61 -0.31 7.75
CA LEU A 55 -18.55 0.62 8.88
C LEU A 55 -17.83 1.92 8.47
N ARG A 56 -18.29 3.08 8.97
CA ARG A 56 -17.58 4.35 8.80
C ARG A 56 -16.16 4.28 9.37
N LEU A 57 -15.18 4.59 8.53
CA LEU A 57 -13.77 4.67 8.91
C LEU A 57 -13.45 5.92 9.73
N SER A 58 -14.30 6.94 9.70
CA SER A 58 -14.25 8.10 10.61
C SER A 58 -14.46 7.74 12.07
N LEU A 59 -15.05 6.57 12.36
CA LEU A 59 -15.13 6.00 13.71
C LEU A 59 -13.90 5.14 14.06
N GLY A 60 -12.98 4.97 13.10
CA GLY A 60 -11.78 4.17 13.24
C GLY A 60 -10.72 4.80 14.14
N ILE A 61 -9.63 4.06 14.32
CA ILE A 61 -8.48 4.46 15.12
C ILE A 61 -7.31 4.73 14.17
N ASN A 62 -6.94 6.00 14.05
CA ASN A 62 -5.70 6.42 13.39
C ASN A 62 -4.53 6.17 14.36
N ASN A 63 -3.71 5.16 14.08
CA ASN A 63 -2.58 4.77 14.93
C ASN A 63 -1.25 5.45 14.53
N GLY A 64 -1.31 6.47 13.67
CA GLY A 64 -0.15 7.24 13.20
C GLY A 64 0.60 6.62 12.02
N LYS A 65 0.28 5.38 11.63
CA LYS A 65 0.83 4.73 10.42
C LYS A 65 -0.27 4.16 9.53
N GLU A 66 -1.38 3.79 10.14
CA GLU A 66 -2.48 3.04 9.55
C GLU A 66 -3.80 3.48 10.17
N LEU A 67 -4.88 3.17 9.46
CA LEU A 67 -6.23 3.36 9.98
C LEU A 67 -6.88 1.99 10.26
N ARG A 68 -7.23 1.78 11.53
CA ARG A 68 -7.88 0.57 12.01
C ARG A 68 -9.38 0.78 12.16
N CYS A 69 -10.18 -0.06 11.53
CA CYS A 69 -11.62 -0.09 11.72
C CYS A 69 -11.96 -0.45 13.18
N GLN A 70 -12.77 0.37 13.85
CA GLN A 70 -13.09 0.18 15.27
C GLN A 70 -13.96 -1.05 15.55
N TYR A 71 -14.70 -1.54 14.55
CA TYR A 71 -15.60 -2.67 14.77
C TYR A 71 -14.87 -4.02 14.78
N HIS A 72 -14.28 -4.40 13.66
CA HIS A 72 -13.63 -5.71 13.51
C HIS A 72 -12.10 -5.65 13.50
N GLY A 73 -11.51 -4.48 13.75
CA GLY A 73 -10.06 -4.30 13.84
C GLY A 73 -9.27 -4.45 12.54
N TRP A 74 -9.95 -4.50 11.38
CA TRP A 74 -9.27 -4.50 10.08
C TRP A 74 -8.44 -3.23 9.91
N THR A 75 -7.18 -3.38 9.52
CA THR A 75 -6.24 -2.26 9.42
C THR A 75 -5.80 -2.04 7.98
N TYR A 76 -5.67 -0.78 7.59
CA TYR A 76 -5.32 -0.35 6.25
C TYR A 76 -4.15 0.65 6.29
N ALA A 77 -3.15 0.43 5.44
CA ALA A 77 -1.95 1.26 5.35
C ALA A 77 -2.23 2.67 4.81
N SER A 78 -1.52 3.66 5.37
CA SER A 78 -1.43 5.01 4.81
C SER A 78 -0.99 4.98 3.34
N GLN A 79 -1.49 5.93 2.56
CA GLN A 79 -1.28 6.20 1.13
C GLN A 79 -1.74 5.10 0.18
N THR A 80 -1.42 3.84 0.48
CA THR A 80 -1.78 2.72 -0.39
C THR A 80 -3.23 2.31 -0.19
N GLY A 81 -3.72 2.29 1.05
CA GLY A 81 -5.04 1.74 1.39
C GLY A 81 -5.09 0.20 1.45
N ALA A 82 -3.93 -0.47 1.33
CA ALA A 82 -3.82 -1.92 1.39
C ALA A 82 -4.19 -2.44 2.79
N CYS A 83 -4.94 -3.54 2.86
CA CYS A 83 -5.20 -4.20 4.14
C CYS A 83 -3.92 -4.86 4.65
N THR A 84 -3.46 -4.41 5.81
CA THR A 84 -2.22 -4.90 6.45
C THR A 84 -2.50 -5.87 7.59
N HIS A 85 -3.72 -5.87 8.14
CA HIS A 85 -4.08 -6.74 9.23
C HIS A 85 -5.55 -7.15 9.17
N VAL A 86 -5.79 -8.44 9.32
CA VAL A 86 -7.11 -9.05 9.46
C VAL A 86 -7.18 -9.77 10.81
N PRO A 87 -7.95 -9.29 11.79
CA PRO A 87 -7.92 -9.87 13.13
C PRO A 87 -8.35 -11.33 13.22
N ALA A 88 -9.22 -11.80 12.32
CA ALA A 88 -9.61 -13.21 12.26
C ALA A 88 -8.50 -14.12 11.72
N HIS A 89 -7.51 -13.54 11.04
CA HIS A 89 -6.42 -14.24 10.38
C HIS A 89 -5.11 -13.46 10.56
N PRO A 90 -4.63 -13.30 11.80
CA PRO A 90 -3.48 -12.45 12.11
C PRO A 90 -2.17 -12.96 11.51
N SER A 91 -2.14 -14.24 11.09
CA SER A 91 -1.01 -14.91 10.46
C SER A 91 -1.03 -14.90 8.93
N LEU A 92 -2.02 -14.27 8.28
CA LEU A 92 -2.05 -14.14 6.82
C LEU A 92 -0.79 -13.40 6.34
N ALA A 93 0.06 -14.12 5.61
CA ALA A 93 1.30 -13.60 5.04
C ALA A 93 1.04 -12.66 3.85
N GLU A 94 -0.12 -12.75 3.20
CA GLU A 94 -0.50 -11.89 2.09
C GLU A 94 -1.60 -10.90 2.48
N PRO A 95 -1.51 -9.63 2.04
CA PRO A 95 -2.59 -8.67 2.19
C PRO A 95 -3.83 -9.21 1.46
N THR A 96 -4.97 -9.21 2.14
CA THR A 96 -6.22 -9.63 1.50
C THR A 96 -6.57 -8.73 0.31
N LYS A 97 -7.51 -9.19 -0.53
CA LYS A 97 -8.11 -8.33 -1.57
C LYS A 97 -8.87 -7.12 -0.99
N ALA A 98 -9.05 -7.04 0.33
CA ALA A 98 -9.69 -5.88 0.95
C ALA A 98 -8.76 -4.67 0.85
N TYR A 99 -9.32 -3.59 0.34
CA TYR A 99 -8.56 -2.42 -0.06
C TYR A 99 -9.43 -1.19 0.13
N ALA A 100 -8.92 -0.17 0.81
CA ALA A 100 -9.57 1.12 0.99
C ALA A 100 -8.99 2.10 -0.05
N PRO A 101 -9.67 2.36 -1.18
CA PRO A 101 -9.05 3.10 -2.27
C PRO A 101 -8.74 4.55 -1.85
N PRO A 102 -7.49 5.00 -1.98
CA PRO A 102 -7.15 6.41 -1.86
C PRO A 102 -7.77 7.19 -3.00
N ILE A 103 -8.31 8.37 -2.69
CA ILE A 103 -8.68 9.37 -3.69
C ILE A 103 -7.64 10.48 -3.71
N ALA A 104 -7.57 11.22 -4.83
CA ALA A 104 -6.57 12.26 -5.02
C ALA A 104 -6.76 13.32 -3.94
N CYS A 105 -5.71 13.63 -3.18
CA CYS A 105 -5.78 14.61 -2.12
C CYS A 105 -4.50 15.43 -2.01
N VAL A 106 -4.65 16.68 -1.58
CA VAL A 106 -3.52 17.56 -1.34
C VAL A 106 -3.88 18.60 -0.30
N GLU A 107 -2.92 18.91 0.55
CA GLU A 107 -3.00 20.09 1.41
C GLU A 107 -2.40 21.29 0.69
N HIS A 108 -3.15 22.38 0.65
CA HIS A 108 -2.69 23.62 0.08
C HIS A 108 -3.40 24.81 0.74
N GLU A 109 -2.61 25.81 1.14
CA GLU A 109 -3.10 27.07 1.71
C GLU A 109 -4.03 26.91 2.93
N GLY A 110 -3.73 25.93 3.80
CA GLY A 110 -4.51 25.66 5.01
C GLY A 110 -5.80 24.87 4.77
N PHE A 111 -6.04 24.40 3.54
CA PHE A 111 -7.18 23.58 3.16
C PHE A 111 -6.75 22.21 2.65
N ILE A 112 -7.62 21.24 2.86
CA ILE A 112 -7.53 19.91 2.27
C ILE A 112 -8.42 19.88 1.04
N TRP A 113 -7.82 19.60 -0.10
CA TRP A 113 -8.48 19.50 -1.38
C TRP A 113 -8.51 18.05 -1.83
N THR A 114 -9.57 17.67 -2.54
CA THR A 114 -9.69 16.35 -3.17
C THR A 114 -10.35 16.42 -4.53
N ALA A 115 -9.95 15.54 -5.42
CA ALA A 115 -10.74 15.12 -6.57
C ALA A 115 -11.11 13.65 -6.36
N LEU A 116 -12.33 13.26 -6.76
CA LEU A 116 -12.79 11.88 -6.56
C LEU A 116 -11.94 10.91 -7.39
N ASP A 117 -11.53 11.27 -8.61
CA ASP A 117 -10.61 10.48 -9.43
C ASP A 117 -9.18 10.52 -8.85
N PRO A 118 -8.60 9.38 -8.42
CA PRO A 118 -7.23 9.32 -7.91
C PRO A 118 -6.16 9.72 -8.93
N ALA A 119 -6.48 9.72 -10.23
CA ALA A 119 -5.57 10.13 -11.30
C ALA A 119 -5.76 11.61 -11.71
N ALA A 120 -6.60 12.38 -11.02
CA ALA A 120 -6.80 13.79 -11.32
C ALA A 120 -5.49 14.59 -11.18
N ALA A 121 -5.11 15.31 -12.23
CA ALA A 121 -3.96 16.19 -12.19
C ALA A 121 -4.18 17.31 -11.17
N ARG A 122 -3.16 17.59 -10.34
CA ARG A 122 -3.21 18.67 -9.36
C ARG A 122 -3.35 20.02 -10.09
N PRO A 123 -4.33 20.87 -9.73
CA PRO A 123 -4.49 22.17 -10.35
C PRO A 123 -3.50 23.19 -9.75
N ALA A 124 -3.27 24.27 -10.49
CA ALA A 124 -2.72 25.48 -9.89
C ALA A 124 -3.82 26.14 -9.06
N PHE A 125 -3.70 26.10 -7.73
CA PHE A 125 -4.69 26.70 -6.84
C PHE A 125 -4.57 28.23 -6.89
N ALA A 126 -5.60 28.89 -7.40
CA ALA A 126 -5.63 30.33 -7.62
C ALA A 126 -6.02 31.13 -6.35
N ILE A 127 -5.32 30.93 -5.23
CA ILE A 127 -5.45 31.77 -4.03
C ILE A 127 -4.22 32.69 -3.95
N ALA A 128 -4.24 33.73 -4.79
CA ALA A 128 -3.15 34.69 -4.93
C ALA A 128 -3.27 35.79 -3.87
N ALA A 129 -2.80 35.52 -2.65
CA ALA A 129 -2.71 36.57 -1.63
C ALA A 129 -1.38 36.54 -0.89
N SER A 130 -0.69 37.68 -0.94
CA SER A 130 0.46 38.02 -0.11
C SER A 130 0.00 38.52 1.27
N GLY A 131 0.68 38.09 2.34
CA GLY A 131 0.42 38.55 3.71
C GLY A 131 -0.17 37.50 4.65
N ALA A 132 -0.41 37.88 5.91
CA ALA A 132 -0.96 37.01 6.93
C ALA A 132 -2.40 36.58 6.60
N ARG A 133 -2.72 35.32 6.87
CA ARG A 133 -4.03 34.71 6.58
C ARG A 133 -4.75 34.37 7.87
N LEU A 134 -6.05 34.67 7.91
CA LEU A 134 -6.92 34.35 9.03
C LEU A 134 -8.05 33.43 8.55
N GLY A 135 -8.07 32.20 9.08
CA GLY A 135 -9.17 31.27 8.87
C GLY A 135 -10.45 31.74 9.56
N LEU A 136 -11.56 31.73 8.81
CA LEU A 136 -12.90 32.14 9.23
C LEU A 136 -13.84 30.94 9.21
N ARG A 137 -14.84 30.89 10.11
CA ARG A 137 -15.74 29.75 10.34
C ARG A 137 -16.34 29.15 9.05
N SER A 138 -16.29 27.83 8.92
CA SER A 138 -16.91 27.06 7.84
C SER A 138 -18.39 26.95 8.17
N LEU A 139 -19.28 27.19 7.20
CA LEU A 139 -20.72 27.18 7.43
C LEU A 139 -21.43 26.28 6.40
N PRO A 140 -22.12 25.21 6.83
CA PRO A 140 -23.03 24.48 5.96
C PRO A 140 -24.28 25.34 5.71
N ILE A 141 -24.70 25.38 4.44
CA ILE A 141 -25.93 26.02 3.97
C ILE A 141 -26.72 24.96 3.20
N ASN A 142 -27.97 24.73 3.58
CA ASN A 142 -28.88 23.77 2.95
C ASN A 142 -29.44 24.32 1.61
N ARG A 143 -28.51 24.68 0.71
CA ARG A 143 -28.76 25.06 -0.68
C ARG A 143 -27.68 24.48 -1.60
N ASP A 144 -28.08 24.26 -2.85
CA ASP A 144 -27.17 23.85 -3.90
C ASP A 144 -26.05 24.89 -4.16
N LEU A 145 -25.00 24.44 -4.85
CA LEU A 145 -23.81 25.23 -5.12
C LEU A 145 -24.12 26.51 -5.91
N ALA A 146 -25.02 26.43 -6.89
CA ALA A 146 -25.33 27.55 -7.77
C ALA A 146 -26.03 28.68 -6.99
N CYS A 147 -26.99 28.33 -6.15
CA CYS A 147 -27.71 29.25 -5.28
C CYS A 147 -26.77 29.96 -4.30
N VAL A 148 -25.90 29.20 -3.61
CA VAL A 148 -24.91 29.79 -2.68
C VAL A 148 -23.94 30.71 -3.41
N ARG A 149 -23.39 30.27 -4.55
CA ARG A 149 -22.46 31.07 -5.37
C ARG A 149 -23.11 32.38 -5.85
N GLN A 150 -24.35 32.32 -6.35
CA GLN A 150 -25.10 33.51 -6.76
C GLN A 150 -25.32 34.47 -5.59
N ALA A 151 -25.60 33.96 -4.39
CA ALA A 151 -25.79 34.78 -3.21
C ALA A 151 -24.47 35.49 -2.80
N LEU A 152 -23.33 34.80 -2.96
CA LEU A 152 -22.00 35.36 -2.68
C LEU A 152 -21.59 36.46 -3.65
N ALA A 153 -22.10 36.48 -4.88
CA ALA A 153 -21.87 37.60 -5.82
C ALA A 153 -22.38 38.95 -5.25
N ASN A 154 -23.38 38.89 -4.37
CA ASN A 154 -23.93 40.05 -3.67
C ASN A 154 -23.41 40.21 -2.24
N TYR A 155 -22.39 39.43 -1.86
CA TYR A 155 -21.78 39.54 -0.54
C TYR A 155 -21.04 40.87 -0.40
N ARG A 156 -21.17 41.49 0.77
CA ARG A 156 -20.52 42.76 1.11
C ARG A 156 -19.79 42.55 2.43
N TYR A 157 -18.57 43.06 2.52
CA TYR A 157 -17.68 42.80 3.66
C TYR A 157 -16.65 43.91 3.84
N ASP A 158 -16.66 44.56 4.98
CA ASP A 158 -15.67 45.57 5.30
C ASP A 158 -14.80 45.08 6.47
N ALA A 159 -13.50 44.89 6.22
CA ALA A 159 -12.56 44.47 7.26
C ALA A 159 -12.21 45.63 8.23
N GLN A 160 -12.43 46.87 7.82
CA GLN A 160 -12.08 48.09 8.54
C GLN A 160 -13.29 48.65 9.32
N SER A 161 -14.51 48.31 8.92
CA SER A 161 -15.75 48.65 9.65
C SER A 161 -16.52 47.39 10.08
N LEU A 162 -16.18 46.90 11.29
CA LEU A 162 -16.73 45.65 11.84
C LEU A 162 -18.05 45.82 12.61
N ASP A 163 -18.46 47.06 12.91
CA ASP A 163 -19.62 47.35 13.76
C ASP A 163 -20.88 47.76 12.96
N GLU A 164 -20.71 48.19 11.70
CA GLU A 164 -21.80 48.67 10.84
C GLU A 164 -22.12 47.69 9.69
N ALA A 165 -23.28 47.89 9.04
CA ALA A 165 -23.57 47.22 7.78
C ALA A 165 -22.54 47.69 6.73
N PRO A 166 -21.93 46.79 5.95
CA PRO A 166 -20.85 47.16 5.05
C PRO A 166 -21.35 48.19 4.02
N ALA A 167 -20.88 49.43 4.14
CA ALA A 167 -21.27 50.57 3.31
C ALA A 167 -20.49 50.63 1.98
N THR A 168 -19.40 49.87 1.87
CA THR A 168 -18.45 49.91 0.76
C THR A 168 -18.82 48.95 -0.38
N ALA A 169 -18.61 49.40 -1.62
CA ALA A 169 -18.80 48.59 -2.81
C ALA A 169 -17.65 47.57 -2.93
N ASN A 170 -17.89 46.32 -2.58
CA ASN A 170 -16.96 45.24 -2.88
C ASN A 170 -17.24 44.65 -4.25
N THR A 171 -16.18 44.23 -4.93
CA THR A 171 -16.26 43.40 -6.13
C THR A 171 -16.19 41.93 -5.74
N ALA A 172 -17.17 41.15 -6.19
CA ALA A 172 -17.14 39.70 -6.11
C ALA A 172 -16.68 39.13 -7.46
N ARG A 173 -15.57 38.41 -7.47
CA ARG A 173 -15.02 37.76 -8.66
C ARG A 173 -15.07 36.24 -8.49
N GLU A 174 -15.73 35.57 -9.42
CA GLU A 174 -15.66 34.11 -9.51
C GLU A 174 -14.35 33.72 -10.19
N ILE A 175 -13.48 33.01 -9.47
CA ILE A 175 -12.20 32.52 -10.00
C ILE A 175 -12.41 31.16 -10.65
N THR A 176 -13.18 30.30 -9.97
CA THR A 176 -13.62 28.99 -10.44
C THR A 176 -15.03 28.73 -9.88
N PRO A 177 -15.75 27.69 -10.35
CA PRO A 177 -17.07 27.33 -9.81
C PRO A 177 -17.12 27.09 -8.29
N TYR A 178 -15.97 26.87 -7.64
CA TYR A 178 -15.84 26.57 -6.22
C TYR A 178 -14.92 27.56 -5.47
N LEU A 179 -14.52 28.68 -6.11
CA LEU A 179 -13.71 29.73 -5.48
C LEU A 179 -14.23 31.11 -5.88
N VAL A 180 -14.71 31.86 -4.88
CA VAL A 180 -15.17 33.24 -5.03
C VAL A 180 -14.27 34.16 -4.22
N GLU A 181 -13.76 35.20 -4.86
CA GLU A 181 -12.94 36.26 -4.28
C GLU A 181 -13.82 37.48 -4.03
N ILE A 182 -13.75 38.04 -2.82
CA ILE A 182 -14.37 39.31 -2.45
C ILE A 182 -13.25 40.29 -2.12
N SER A 183 -13.15 41.35 -2.91
CA SER A 183 -12.18 42.42 -2.75
C SER A 183 -12.89 43.76 -2.54
N ALA A 184 -12.40 44.56 -1.60
CA ALA A 184 -12.83 45.95 -1.45
C ALA A 184 -12.28 46.79 -2.61
N GLN A 185 -13.02 47.79 -3.07
CA GLN A 185 -12.45 48.81 -3.97
C GLN A 185 -11.32 49.56 -3.24
N PRO A 186 -10.16 49.78 -3.88
CA PRO A 186 -9.07 50.52 -3.25
C PRO A 186 -9.52 51.95 -2.93
N GLN A 187 -9.47 52.33 -1.65
CA GLN A 187 -9.61 53.73 -1.26
C GLN A 187 -8.30 54.45 -1.63
N ALA A 188 -8.41 55.50 -2.45
CA ALA A 188 -7.27 56.19 -3.07
C ALA A 188 -6.24 56.83 -2.09
N ALA A 189 -6.44 56.72 -0.77
CA ALA A 189 -5.69 57.47 0.24
C ALA A 189 -4.89 56.60 1.25
N SER A 190 -5.08 55.28 1.32
CA SER A 190 -4.31 54.43 2.23
C SER A 190 -3.35 53.54 1.44
N GLY A 191 -2.04 53.74 1.56
CA GLY A 191 -1.03 52.87 0.93
C GLY A 191 -1.01 51.41 1.43
N SER A 192 -2.04 50.93 2.13
CA SER A 192 -2.20 49.54 2.56
C SER A 192 -2.89 48.71 1.47
N THR A 193 -2.45 47.46 1.33
CA THR A 193 -3.09 46.51 0.41
C THR A 193 -4.46 46.12 0.99
N PRO A 194 -5.56 46.22 0.23
CA PRO A 194 -6.88 45.92 0.75
C PRO A 194 -7.00 44.44 1.11
N ALA A 195 -7.67 44.15 2.23
CA ALA A 195 -7.94 42.78 2.65
C ALA A 195 -8.80 42.05 1.60
N VAL A 196 -8.44 40.80 1.29
CA VAL A 196 -9.17 39.97 0.32
C VAL A 196 -9.75 38.77 1.02
N LEU A 197 -11.06 38.57 0.87
CA LEU A 197 -11.80 37.45 1.43
C LEU A 197 -12.04 36.40 0.33
N TYR A 198 -11.62 35.17 0.58
CA TYR A 198 -11.84 34.04 -0.30
C TYR A 198 -12.89 33.10 0.28
N PHE A 199 -13.87 32.74 -0.52
CA PHE A 199 -14.86 31.70 -0.25
C PHE A 199 -14.56 30.46 -1.08
N LEU A 200 -14.35 29.35 -0.38
CA LEU A 200 -14.11 28.04 -0.96
C LEU A 200 -15.38 27.21 -0.80
N LEU A 201 -15.99 26.78 -1.90
CA LEU A 201 -17.31 26.16 -1.91
C LEU A 201 -17.20 24.64 -2.09
N GLN A 202 -17.64 23.90 -1.08
CA GLN A 202 -17.70 22.45 -1.07
C GLN A 202 -19.14 21.99 -1.34
N PRO A 203 -19.44 21.41 -2.52
CA PRO A 203 -20.76 20.82 -2.78
C PRO A 203 -20.91 19.51 -2.01
N ALA A 204 -21.43 19.58 -0.77
CA ALA A 204 -21.52 18.42 0.12
C ALA A 204 -22.59 17.42 -0.31
N SER A 205 -23.73 17.88 -0.83
CA SER A 205 -24.78 17.08 -1.49
C SER A 205 -25.50 17.94 -2.53
N ALA A 206 -26.51 17.39 -3.22
CA ALA A 206 -27.28 18.11 -4.24
C ALA A 206 -27.96 19.39 -3.70
N ASP A 207 -28.25 19.42 -2.40
CA ASP A 207 -29.03 20.44 -1.69
C ASP A 207 -28.25 21.11 -0.55
N LYS A 208 -26.93 20.87 -0.44
CA LYS A 208 -26.12 21.40 0.66
C LYS A 208 -24.72 21.77 0.17
N THR A 209 -24.31 22.98 0.51
CA THR A 209 -22.98 23.51 0.23
C THR A 209 -22.34 23.91 1.54
N ILE A 210 -21.11 23.44 1.78
CA ILE A 210 -20.29 23.92 2.89
C ILE A 210 -19.43 25.06 2.35
N VAL A 211 -19.52 26.22 2.99
CA VAL A 211 -18.75 27.41 2.63
C VAL A 211 -17.59 27.55 3.60
N HIS A 212 -16.36 27.38 3.13
CA HIS A 212 -15.17 27.75 3.89
C HIS A 212 -14.73 29.15 3.52
N ALA A 213 -14.07 29.85 4.45
CA ALA A 213 -13.63 31.21 4.23
C ALA A 213 -12.25 31.47 4.84
N VAL A 214 -11.44 32.25 4.13
CA VAL A 214 -10.15 32.77 4.60
C VAL A 214 -10.01 34.21 4.16
N ILE A 215 -9.52 35.06 5.05
CA ILE A 215 -9.20 36.46 4.72
C ILE A 215 -7.68 36.64 4.74
N ALA A 216 -7.15 37.34 3.74
CA ALA A 216 -5.73 37.64 3.60
C ALA A 216 -5.52 39.16 3.66
N GLY A 217 -4.45 39.60 4.34
CA GLY A 217 -4.11 41.02 4.45
C GLY A 217 -5.04 41.83 5.36
N ALA A 218 -5.82 41.17 6.23
CA ALA A 218 -6.65 41.86 7.20
C ALA A 218 -5.79 42.40 8.36
N GLU A 219 -5.91 43.70 8.63
CA GLU A 219 -5.35 44.36 9.80
C GLU A 219 -6.45 44.50 10.87
N GLY A 220 -6.12 44.25 12.14
CA GLY A 220 -7.07 44.36 13.25
C GLY A 220 -7.14 43.10 14.12
N GLU A 221 -8.07 43.11 15.09
CA GLU A 221 -8.18 42.06 16.09
C GLU A 221 -8.84 40.78 15.51
N PRO A 222 -8.15 39.62 15.47
CA PRO A 222 -8.65 38.41 14.81
C PRO A 222 -10.01 37.91 15.31
N LEU A 223 -10.29 38.09 16.60
CA LEU A 223 -11.55 37.66 17.20
C LEU A 223 -12.73 38.50 16.69
N ARG A 224 -12.57 39.83 16.60
CA ARG A 224 -13.62 40.73 16.09
C ARG A 224 -13.92 40.44 14.62
N ILE A 225 -12.89 40.21 13.82
CA ILE A 225 -13.02 39.83 12.40
C ILE A 225 -13.84 38.53 12.26
N ARG A 226 -13.53 37.51 13.07
CA ARG A 226 -14.26 36.23 13.08
C ARG A 226 -15.71 36.39 13.53
N GLN A 227 -15.97 37.18 14.56
CA GLN A 227 -17.33 37.46 15.05
C GLN A 227 -18.16 38.18 13.98
N TYR A 228 -17.61 39.21 13.36
CA TYR A 228 -18.27 39.96 12.28
C TYR A 228 -18.64 39.06 11.10
N HIS A 229 -17.67 38.28 10.61
CA HIS A 229 -17.92 37.30 9.55
C HIS A 229 -19.02 36.30 9.92
N SER A 230 -18.99 35.77 11.14
CA SER A 230 -20.00 34.81 11.63
C SER A 230 -21.42 35.41 11.59
N ARG A 231 -21.60 36.68 11.99
CA ARG A 231 -22.90 37.36 11.91
C ARG A 231 -23.41 37.49 10.47
N LEU A 232 -22.55 37.92 9.55
CA LEU A 232 -22.90 38.10 8.14
C LEU A 232 -23.28 36.77 7.49
N MET A 233 -22.49 35.71 7.72
CA MET A 233 -22.74 34.39 7.17
C MET A 233 -24.00 33.73 7.75
N ASN A 234 -24.28 33.90 9.05
CA ASN A 234 -25.54 33.43 9.63
C ASN A 234 -26.76 34.14 9.01
N SER A 235 -26.66 35.45 8.76
CA SER A 235 -27.72 36.22 8.11
C SER A 235 -27.94 35.80 6.65
N LEU A 236 -26.85 35.52 5.92
CA LEU A 236 -26.90 34.97 4.57
C LEU A 236 -27.59 33.60 4.55
N ARG A 237 -27.15 32.68 5.42
CA ARG A 237 -27.74 31.34 5.55
C ARG A 237 -29.23 31.41 5.87
N ALA A 238 -29.63 32.24 6.83
CA ALA A 238 -31.04 32.39 7.22
C ALA A 238 -31.92 32.84 6.04
N ARG A 239 -31.46 33.81 5.25
CA ARG A 239 -32.18 34.26 4.04
C ARG A 239 -32.26 33.18 2.96
N LEU A 240 -31.19 32.44 2.76
CA LEU A 240 -31.15 31.38 1.76
C LEU A 240 -32.04 30.20 2.16
N GLU A 241 -31.98 29.76 3.40
CA GLU A 241 -32.73 28.61 3.90
C GLU A 241 -34.23 28.91 4.11
N SER A 242 -34.62 30.17 4.36
CA SER A 242 -36.04 30.54 4.47
C SER A 242 -36.78 30.64 3.13
N ALA A 243 -36.06 30.80 2.01
CA ALA A 243 -36.66 31.04 0.69
C ALA A 243 -37.37 29.81 0.07
N VAL A 244 -37.08 28.60 0.54
CA VAL A 244 -37.67 27.34 0.04
C VAL A 244 -37.72 26.34 1.21
N PRO A 245 -38.82 25.59 1.40
CA PRO A 245 -38.90 24.54 2.42
C PRO A 245 -37.71 23.57 2.34
N MET A 246 -37.26 23.06 3.49
CA MET A 246 -36.28 21.98 3.50
C MET A 246 -36.87 20.78 2.73
N PRO A 247 -36.13 20.18 1.79
CA PRO A 247 -36.58 18.95 1.16
C PRO A 247 -36.79 17.87 2.24
N ALA A 248 -37.85 17.08 2.09
CA ALA A 248 -38.10 15.95 2.97
C ALA A 248 -36.92 14.97 2.92
N ALA A 249 -36.59 14.34 4.04
CA ALA A 249 -35.57 13.30 4.09
C ALA A 249 -35.95 12.18 3.10
N GLN A 250 -35.18 12.02 2.03
CA GLN A 250 -35.37 10.94 1.06
C GLN A 250 -34.61 9.69 1.55
N ASP A 251 -35.31 8.57 1.62
CA ASP A 251 -34.68 7.27 1.85
C ASP A 251 -34.02 6.79 0.55
N ASN A 252 -32.73 7.08 0.43
CA ASN A 252 -31.92 6.77 -0.75
C ASN A 252 -31.10 5.47 -0.56
N ALA A 253 -31.39 4.65 0.46
CA ALA A 253 -30.58 3.48 0.81
C ALA A 253 -30.44 2.45 -0.34
N GLY A 254 -31.42 2.38 -1.24
CA GLY A 254 -31.41 1.48 -2.40
C GLY A 254 -30.76 2.04 -3.68
N GLN A 255 -30.40 3.32 -3.72
CA GLN A 255 -29.96 4.01 -4.95
C GLN A 255 -28.50 4.49 -4.92
N ALA A 256 -27.84 4.46 -3.76
CA ALA A 256 -26.46 4.90 -3.63
C ALA A 256 -25.47 3.86 -4.19
N VAL A 257 -24.76 4.22 -5.27
CA VAL A 257 -23.60 3.45 -5.74
C VAL A 257 -22.40 3.85 -4.89
N PRO A 258 -21.75 2.90 -4.17
CA PRO A 258 -20.54 3.21 -3.40
C PRO A 258 -19.46 3.86 -4.25
N LEU A 259 -18.73 4.82 -3.69
CA LEU A 259 -17.73 5.59 -4.43
C LEU A 259 -16.71 4.65 -5.08
N TYR A 260 -16.23 3.64 -4.36
CA TYR A 260 -15.27 2.66 -4.88
C TYR A 260 -15.73 1.91 -6.14
N LYS A 261 -17.04 1.83 -6.42
CA LYS A 261 -17.57 1.21 -7.66
C LYS A 261 -17.57 2.17 -8.85
N LEU A 262 -17.51 3.47 -8.59
CA LEU A 262 -17.47 4.54 -9.60
C LEU A 262 -16.05 5.00 -9.88
N LEU A 263 -15.15 4.83 -8.91
CA LEU A 263 -13.73 4.98 -9.14
C LEU A 263 -13.27 3.88 -10.10
N PRO A 264 -12.42 4.18 -11.09
CA PRO A 264 -11.76 3.13 -11.83
C PRO A 264 -11.07 2.22 -10.80
N VAL A 265 -11.48 0.95 -10.74
CA VAL A 265 -10.83 -0.04 -9.90
C VAL A 265 -9.39 -0.09 -10.39
N ARG A 266 -8.48 0.55 -9.64
CA ARG A 266 -7.09 0.13 -9.69
C ARG A 266 -7.12 -1.29 -9.14
N ALA A 267 -7.20 -2.27 -10.05
CA ALA A 267 -6.43 -3.48 -9.83
C ALA A 267 -5.07 -3.00 -9.35
N PRO A 268 -4.51 -3.50 -8.23
CA PRO A 268 -3.18 -3.10 -7.79
C PRO A 268 -2.32 -3.16 -9.04
N ALA A 269 -1.88 -1.98 -9.49
CA ALA A 269 -1.36 -1.90 -10.84
C ALA A 269 -0.21 -2.90 -10.89
N LYS A 270 -0.13 -3.66 -11.99
CA LYS A 270 1.07 -4.40 -12.42
C LYS A 270 2.19 -3.38 -12.69
N GLN A 271 2.45 -2.48 -11.73
CA GLN A 271 3.30 -1.32 -11.88
C GLN A 271 4.71 -1.86 -11.78
N LYS A 272 5.23 -2.17 -12.94
CA LYS A 272 6.65 -2.36 -13.10
C LYS A 272 7.30 -0.99 -13.20
N PHE A 273 8.50 -0.87 -12.68
CA PHE A 273 9.31 0.33 -12.80
C PHE A 273 10.69 -0.05 -13.30
N ASP A 274 11.30 0.87 -14.03
CA ASP A 274 12.65 0.67 -14.55
C ASP A 274 13.66 1.14 -13.51
N CYS A 275 14.60 0.26 -13.19
CA CYS A 275 15.69 0.52 -12.27
C CYS A 275 17.03 0.33 -12.98
N ARG A 276 18.01 1.14 -12.60
CA ARG A 276 19.37 1.07 -13.15
C ARG A 276 20.31 0.44 -12.13
N ILE A 277 21.14 -0.49 -12.57
CA ILE A 277 22.23 -1.01 -11.73
C ILE A 277 23.26 0.09 -11.56
N VAL A 278 23.43 0.58 -10.33
CA VAL A 278 24.41 1.62 -9.97
C VAL A 278 25.65 1.05 -9.28
N SER A 279 25.56 -0.17 -8.73
CA SER A 279 26.73 -0.88 -8.22
C SER A 279 26.56 -2.39 -8.40
N ARG A 280 27.65 -3.08 -8.76
CA ARG A 280 27.75 -4.55 -8.77
C ARG A 280 28.94 -4.99 -7.93
N ARG A 281 28.72 -5.90 -6.98
CA ARG A 281 29.78 -6.42 -6.11
C ARG A 281 29.78 -7.94 -6.06
N VAL A 282 30.96 -8.53 -5.95
CA VAL A 282 31.10 -9.96 -5.62
C VAL A 282 31.07 -10.06 -4.10
N GLU A 283 30.03 -10.70 -3.56
CA GLU A 283 29.83 -10.83 -2.11
C GLU A 283 30.54 -12.06 -1.54
N SER A 284 30.54 -13.14 -2.30
CA SER A 284 31.15 -14.42 -1.95
C SER A 284 31.29 -15.31 -3.19
N GLU A 285 31.90 -16.48 -3.04
CA GLU A 285 32.05 -17.45 -4.12
C GLU A 285 30.69 -17.84 -4.70
N GLY A 286 30.45 -17.47 -5.97
CA GLY A 286 29.19 -17.71 -6.67
C GLY A 286 28.03 -16.75 -6.32
N VAL A 287 28.26 -15.67 -5.58
CA VAL A 287 27.21 -14.68 -5.23
C VAL A 287 27.65 -13.26 -5.59
N ILE A 288 26.78 -12.56 -6.32
CA ILE A 288 26.90 -11.12 -6.55
C ILE A 288 25.78 -10.36 -5.84
N SER A 289 26.03 -9.10 -5.50
CA SER A 289 25.00 -8.13 -5.15
C SER A 289 24.87 -7.06 -6.22
N LEU A 290 23.64 -6.59 -6.42
CA LEU A 290 23.31 -5.48 -7.30
C LEU A 290 22.60 -4.41 -6.50
N GLU A 291 23.03 -3.16 -6.68
CA GLU A 291 22.36 -1.98 -6.17
C GLU A 291 21.58 -1.31 -7.30
N LEU A 292 20.28 -1.15 -7.10
CA LEU A 292 19.31 -0.72 -8.10
C LEU A 292 18.76 0.67 -7.71
N ALA A 293 19.02 1.68 -8.53
CA ALA A 293 18.45 3.03 -8.34
C ALA A 293 17.28 3.26 -9.29
N ALA A 294 16.40 4.20 -8.97
CA ALA A 294 15.38 4.67 -9.91
C ALA A 294 16.05 5.25 -11.17
N THR A 295 15.46 5.01 -12.34
CA THR A 295 15.92 5.63 -13.60
C THR A 295 15.58 7.11 -13.69
N ASP A 296 14.47 7.51 -13.05
CA ASP A 296 14.02 8.90 -12.90
C ASP A 296 14.16 9.34 -11.43
N PRO A 297 15.05 10.31 -11.11
CA PRO A 297 15.23 10.81 -9.75
C PRO A 297 13.98 11.45 -9.14
N ALA A 298 13.02 11.90 -9.96
CA ALA A 298 11.75 12.45 -9.47
C ALA A 298 10.76 11.36 -9.00
N GLN A 299 11.03 10.08 -9.30
CA GLN A 299 10.22 8.94 -8.87
C GLN A 299 10.86 8.24 -7.67
N PRO A 300 10.28 8.36 -6.46
CA PRO A 300 10.82 7.67 -5.30
C PRO A 300 10.69 6.15 -5.46
N LEU A 301 11.72 5.42 -5.02
CA LEU A 301 11.65 3.97 -4.91
C LEU A 301 10.60 3.54 -3.87
N PRO A 302 9.95 2.38 -4.06
CA PRO A 302 8.94 1.88 -3.14
C PRO A 302 9.53 1.62 -1.75
N ILE A 303 8.70 1.76 -0.72
CA ILE A 303 9.08 1.41 0.66
C ILE A 303 9.25 -0.11 0.75
N LEU A 304 10.38 -0.54 1.30
CA LEU A 304 10.72 -1.95 1.48
C LEU A 304 10.38 -2.39 2.90
N ALA A 305 9.64 -3.51 3.01
CA ALA A 305 9.44 -4.20 4.28
C ALA A 305 10.50 -5.31 4.44
N ALA A 306 10.84 -5.64 5.69
CA ALA A 306 11.72 -6.77 5.97
C ALA A 306 11.11 -8.09 5.45
N GLY A 307 11.92 -8.88 4.76
CA GLY A 307 11.50 -10.10 4.07
C GLY A 307 10.87 -9.87 2.69
N ALA A 308 10.74 -8.63 2.24
CA ALA A 308 10.21 -8.34 0.92
C ALA A 308 11.12 -8.86 -0.21
N HIS A 309 10.51 -9.09 -1.35
CA HIS A 309 11.18 -9.46 -2.59
C HIS A 309 10.55 -8.70 -3.76
N LEU A 310 11.23 -8.72 -4.90
CA LEU A 310 10.72 -8.20 -6.15
C LEU A 310 11.00 -9.15 -7.31
N ASN A 311 10.17 -9.06 -8.34
CA ASN A 311 10.38 -9.77 -9.60
C ASN A 311 11.20 -8.87 -10.52
N LEU A 312 12.33 -9.37 -11.01
CA LEU A 312 13.15 -8.74 -12.05
C LEU A 312 13.03 -9.48 -13.36
N THR A 313 12.89 -8.73 -14.44
CA THR A 313 13.16 -9.25 -15.78
C THR A 313 14.67 -9.25 -15.99
N THR A 314 15.28 -10.43 -16.09
CA THR A 314 16.72 -10.61 -16.33
C THR A 314 17.08 -10.14 -17.74
N PRO A 315 18.37 -9.91 -18.06
CA PRO A 315 18.80 -9.56 -19.41
C PRO A 315 18.36 -10.55 -20.50
N SER A 316 18.20 -11.83 -20.15
CA SER A 316 17.66 -12.87 -21.05
C SER A 316 16.13 -12.84 -21.23
N GLY A 317 15.42 -11.90 -20.63
CA GLY A 317 13.96 -11.78 -20.67
C GLY A 317 13.21 -12.67 -19.68
N LEU A 318 13.91 -13.50 -18.90
CA LEU A 318 13.30 -14.36 -17.89
C LEU A 318 12.92 -13.54 -16.66
N THR A 319 11.79 -13.83 -16.03
CA THR A 319 11.45 -13.19 -14.74
C THR A 319 11.97 -14.02 -13.58
N ARG A 320 12.67 -13.41 -12.62
CA ARG A 320 13.17 -14.05 -11.40
C ARG A 320 12.91 -13.21 -10.17
N GLN A 321 12.69 -13.86 -9.05
CA GLN A 321 12.41 -13.24 -7.76
C GLN A 321 13.70 -13.13 -6.95
N TYR A 322 13.93 -11.98 -6.33
CA TYR A 322 15.06 -11.76 -5.44
C TYR A 322 14.60 -11.03 -4.18
N SER A 323 14.92 -11.58 -3.01
CA SER A 323 14.68 -10.92 -1.72
C SER A 323 15.60 -9.70 -1.60
N VAL A 324 15.06 -8.61 -1.05
CA VAL A 324 15.85 -7.40 -0.79
C VAL A 324 16.68 -7.58 0.48
N VAL A 325 17.85 -6.95 0.52
CA VAL A 325 18.74 -6.99 1.69
C VAL A 325 18.74 -5.68 2.47
N ASN A 326 17.96 -4.69 2.05
CA ASN A 326 17.96 -3.36 2.64
C ASN A 326 17.53 -3.36 4.12
N GLY A 327 18.13 -2.47 4.90
CA GLY A 327 17.60 -2.01 6.18
C GLY A 327 16.51 -0.94 6.01
N PRO A 328 15.72 -0.64 7.07
CA PRO A 328 14.56 0.27 6.99
C PRO A 328 14.91 1.73 6.66
N SER A 329 16.17 2.15 6.88
CA SER A 329 16.69 3.49 6.57
C SER A 329 17.21 3.61 5.13
N GLU A 330 17.45 2.50 4.43
CA GLU A 330 18.04 2.48 3.10
C GLU A 330 16.97 2.62 2.01
N ARG A 331 16.64 3.85 1.65
CA ARG A 331 15.55 4.17 0.69
C ARG A 331 16.03 4.70 -0.68
N GLY A 332 17.31 5.01 -0.81
CA GLY A 332 17.88 5.58 -2.04
C GLY A 332 18.10 4.57 -3.17
N SER A 333 18.19 3.29 -2.82
CA SER A 333 18.43 2.20 -3.76
C SER A 333 17.85 0.89 -3.19
N ILE A 334 17.63 -0.09 -4.06
CA ILE A 334 17.23 -1.46 -3.69
C ILE A 334 18.42 -2.38 -3.91
N ILE A 335 18.77 -3.19 -2.92
CA ILE A 335 19.92 -4.09 -2.98
C ILE A 335 19.41 -5.53 -2.93
N ILE A 336 19.91 -6.35 -3.85
CA ILE A 336 19.57 -7.78 -3.96
C ILE A 336 20.83 -8.64 -4.02
N GLY A 337 20.72 -9.89 -3.56
CA GLY A 337 21.77 -10.91 -3.66
C GLY A 337 21.39 -12.01 -4.64
N ILE A 338 22.31 -12.40 -5.52
CA ILE A 338 22.07 -13.33 -6.61
C ILE A 338 23.14 -14.43 -6.59
N LYS A 339 22.72 -15.65 -6.26
CA LYS A 339 23.55 -16.85 -6.38
C LYS A 339 23.53 -17.39 -7.82
N LEU A 340 24.69 -17.76 -8.34
CA LEU A 340 24.82 -18.53 -9.57
C LEU A 340 24.46 -19.98 -9.27
N GLU A 341 23.36 -20.46 -9.85
CA GLU A 341 22.99 -21.87 -9.73
C GLU A 341 23.76 -22.68 -10.77
N PRO A 342 24.42 -23.80 -10.39
CA PRO A 342 25.16 -24.64 -11.34
C PRO A 342 24.27 -25.10 -12.50
N ASP A 343 23.07 -25.58 -12.18
CA ASP A 343 22.05 -26.04 -13.14
C ASP A 343 21.06 -24.92 -13.49
N SER A 344 21.57 -23.70 -13.71
CA SER A 344 20.73 -22.53 -14.00
C SER A 344 19.86 -22.75 -15.24
N ARG A 345 18.54 -22.53 -15.10
CA ARG A 345 17.57 -22.41 -16.21
C ARG A 345 17.72 -21.11 -17.01
N GLY A 346 18.90 -20.51 -17.04
CA GLY A 346 19.23 -19.25 -17.72
C GLY A 346 19.10 -17.98 -16.88
N GLY A 347 18.26 -17.94 -15.85
CA GLY A 347 17.99 -16.71 -15.08
C GLY A 347 19.20 -16.20 -14.28
N SER A 348 19.70 -17.00 -13.32
CA SER A 348 20.86 -16.61 -12.51
C SER A 348 22.13 -16.46 -13.34
N ARG A 349 22.31 -17.32 -14.36
CA ARG A 349 23.42 -17.21 -15.32
C ARG A 349 23.39 -15.87 -16.07
N SER A 350 22.23 -15.50 -16.61
CA SER A 350 22.04 -14.22 -17.31
C SER A 350 22.33 -13.01 -16.41
N MET A 351 21.93 -13.05 -15.14
CA MET A 351 22.26 -11.99 -14.20
C MET A 351 23.76 -11.91 -13.93
N HIS A 352 24.45 -13.05 -13.78
CA HIS A 352 25.89 -13.06 -13.53
C HIS A 352 26.71 -12.57 -14.72
N GLU A 353 26.32 -12.96 -15.93
CA GLU A 353 27.06 -12.70 -17.18
C GLU A 353 26.76 -11.31 -17.77
N ALA A 354 25.52 -10.82 -17.67
CA ALA A 354 25.05 -9.65 -18.42
C ALA A 354 24.49 -8.50 -17.57
N ALA A 355 24.24 -8.68 -16.26
CA ALA A 355 23.76 -7.58 -15.41
C ALA A 355 24.95 -6.78 -14.85
N THR A 356 25.47 -5.85 -15.65
CA THR A 356 26.59 -4.96 -15.28
C THR A 356 26.07 -3.57 -14.86
N GLU A 357 26.93 -2.77 -14.22
CA GLU A 357 26.62 -1.36 -13.92
C GLU A 357 26.16 -0.62 -15.19
N GLY A 358 25.14 0.22 -15.03
CA GLY A 358 24.47 0.92 -16.12
C GLY A 358 23.29 0.17 -16.74
N THR A 359 23.21 -1.16 -16.60
CA THR A 359 22.09 -1.97 -17.13
C THR A 359 20.76 -1.52 -16.52
N VAL A 360 19.73 -1.38 -17.36
CA VAL A 360 18.37 -1.10 -16.91
C VAL A 360 17.59 -2.41 -16.84
N LEU A 361 17.00 -2.67 -15.69
CA LEU A 361 16.15 -3.82 -15.44
C LEU A 361 14.75 -3.36 -15.09
N GLN A 362 13.76 -4.13 -15.49
CA GLN A 362 12.37 -3.90 -15.14
C GLN A 362 12.02 -4.69 -13.86
N ALA A 363 11.61 -3.96 -12.82
CA ALA A 363 11.24 -4.50 -11.51
C ALA A 363 9.74 -4.41 -11.26
N SER A 364 9.14 -5.40 -10.59
CA SER A 364 7.81 -5.24 -10.00
C SER A 364 7.86 -4.38 -8.74
N VAL A 365 6.72 -3.80 -8.33
CA VAL A 365 6.56 -3.36 -6.94
C VAL A 365 6.92 -4.51 -5.97
N PRO A 366 7.57 -4.20 -4.83
CA PRO A 366 7.90 -5.19 -3.82
C PRO A 366 6.66 -5.90 -3.30
N ARG A 367 6.76 -7.22 -3.13
CA ARG A 367 5.79 -8.05 -2.43
C ARG A 367 6.48 -8.64 -1.20
N ASN A 368 5.72 -9.03 -0.19
CA ASN A 368 6.27 -9.63 1.01
C ASN A 368 5.44 -10.83 1.43
N THR A 369 5.92 -12.03 1.09
CA THR A 369 5.32 -13.31 1.50
C THR A 369 6.05 -13.92 2.69
N PHE A 370 7.09 -13.24 3.20
CA PHE A 370 7.87 -13.66 4.35
C PHE A 370 8.03 -12.50 5.34
N PRO A 371 6.92 -11.93 5.84
CA PRO A 371 6.98 -10.74 6.67
C PRO A 371 7.55 -11.04 8.05
N LEU A 372 8.33 -10.10 8.58
CA LEU A 372 8.67 -10.08 9.99
C LEU A 372 7.45 -9.64 10.82
N VAL A 373 6.81 -10.58 11.53
CA VAL A 373 5.58 -10.34 12.29
C VAL A 373 5.92 -9.94 13.73
N PRO A 374 5.51 -8.74 14.20
CA PRO A 374 5.66 -8.36 15.60
C PRO A 374 4.82 -9.25 16.51
N SER A 375 5.43 -9.84 17.53
CA SER A 375 4.70 -10.69 18.49
C SER A 375 5.19 -10.63 19.93
N GLY A 376 6.22 -9.83 20.25
CA GLY A 376 6.86 -9.81 21.57
C GLY A 376 7.62 -11.10 21.93
N LYS A 377 7.78 -12.02 20.97
CA LYS A 377 8.59 -13.24 21.10
C LYS A 377 9.97 -12.98 20.47
N LEU A 378 11.01 -13.59 21.00
CA LEU A 378 12.38 -13.49 20.49
C LEU A 378 12.47 -14.08 19.06
N PRO A 379 12.83 -13.30 18.03
CA PRO A 379 13.04 -13.82 16.68
C PRO A 379 14.39 -14.55 16.58
N ILE A 380 14.34 -15.82 16.19
CA ILE A 380 15.49 -16.65 15.85
C ILE A 380 15.51 -16.80 14.33
N LEU A 381 16.49 -16.15 13.69
CA LEU A 381 16.68 -16.12 12.24
C LEU A 381 17.71 -17.19 11.85
N ILE A 382 17.36 -18.10 10.96
CA ILE A 382 18.22 -19.23 10.55
C ILE A 382 18.43 -19.20 9.03
N ALA A 383 19.62 -18.75 8.61
CA ALA A 383 19.99 -18.58 7.21
C ALA A 383 20.88 -19.72 6.72
N GLY A 384 20.59 -20.26 5.53
CA GLY A 384 21.46 -21.19 4.80
C GLY A 384 21.92 -20.59 3.46
N GLY A 385 23.23 -20.38 3.29
CA GLY A 385 23.80 -19.89 2.03
C GLY A 385 23.21 -18.55 1.57
N ILE A 386 22.59 -18.51 0.38
CA ILE A 386 21.98 -17.28 -0.16
C ILE A 386 20.66 -16.92 0.55
N GLY A 387 20.06 -17.84 1.32
CA GLY A 387 18.88 -17.56 2.17
C GLY A 387 19.12 -16.51 3.26
N ILE A 388 20.36 -16.01 3.39
CA ILE A 388 20.69 -14.85 4.21
C ILE A 388 19.98 -13.57 3.74
N THR A 389 19.62 -13.43 2.46
CA THR A 389 19.10 -12.15 1.92
C THR A 389 17.84 -11.63 2.63
N PRO A 390 16.72 -12.39 2.75
CA PRO A 390 15.54 -11.93 3.49
C PRO A 390 15.85 -11.77 4.98
N LEU A 391 16.61 -12.68 5.58
CA LEU A 391 16.90 -12.68 7.02
C LEU A 391 17.84 -11.54 7.43
N LEU A 392 18.71 -11.09 6.53
CA LEU A 392 19.54 -9.90 6.73
C LEU A 392 18.69 -8.63 6.75
N SER A 393 17.67 -8.53 5.90
CA SER A 393 16.71 -7.41 5.96
C SER A 393 15.92 -7.41 7.27
N MET A 394 15.54 -8.59 7.78
CA MET A 394 14.87 -8.74 9.08
C MET A 394 15.78 -8.35 10.25
N ALA A 395 17.02 -8.86 10.27
CA ALA A 395 17.99 -8.54 11.31
C ALA A 395 18.29 -7.03 11.40
N GLN A 396 18.46 -6.37 10.24
CA GLN A 396 18.66 -4.92 10.21
C GLN A 396 17.41 -4.14 10.67
N ALA A 397 16.21 -4.64 10.36
CA ALA A 397 14.98 -4.03 10.87
C ALA A 397 14.86 -4.17 12.39
N LEU A 398 15.16 -5.34 12.95
CA LEU A 398 15.16 -5.60 14.39
C LEU A 398 16.20 -4.74 15.11
N GLN A 399 17.42 -4.66 14.58
CA GLN A 399 18.47 -3.79 15.11
C GLN A 399 18.06 -2.31 15.10
N ALA A 400 17.42 -1.83 14.03
CA ALA A 400 16.94 -0.44 13.94
C ALA A 400 15.79 -0.13 14.90
N MET A 401 15.06 -1.16 15.36
CA MET A 401 14.00 -1.05 16.37
C MET A 401 14.49 -1.27 17.80
N ASP A 402 15.78 -1.59 17.99
CA ASP A 402 16.35 -2.00 19.29
C ASP A 402 15.66 -3.24 19.89
N GLU A 403 15.17 -4.14 19.02
CA GLU A 403 14.53 -5.40 19.42
C GLU A 403 15.56 -6.53 19.48
N PRO A 404 15.56 -7.36 20.54
CA PRO A 404 16.49 -8.48 20.65
C PRO A 404 16.18 -9.54 19.58
N PHE A 405 17.23 -10.13 19.00
CA PHE A 405 17.12 -11.23 18.03
C PHE A 405 18.40 -12.07 18.02
N GLU A 406 18.31 -13.28 17.43
CA GLU A 406 19.45 -14.15 17.16
C GLU A 406 19.49 -14.46 15.65
N LEU A 407 20.65 -14.36 15.02
CA LEU A 407 20.86 -14.73 13.62
C LEU A 407 21.92 -15.83 13.53
N HIS A 408 21.51 -17.03 13.12
CA HIS A 408 22.42 -18.15 12.86
C HIS A 408 22.59 -18.33 11.36
N TYR A 409 23.82 -18.17 10.88
CA TYR A 409 24.12 -18.23 9.45
C TYR A 409 25.02 -19.42 9.12
N PHE A 410 24.46 -20.38 8.38
CA PHE A 410 25.09 -21.62 7.97
C PHE A 410 25.66 -21.48 6.55
N VAL A 411 26.95 -21.76 6.40
CA VAL A 411 27.65 -21.79 5.11
C VAL A 411 28.65 -22.95 5.04
N ARG A 412 29.03 -23.34 3.83
CA ARG A 412 29.95 -24.49 3.63
C ARG A 412 31.41 -24.19 3.96
N ALA A 413 31.85 -22.94 3.80
CA ALA A 413 33.22 -22.49 4.09
C ALA A 413 33.27 -20.94 4.18
N PRO A 414 34.35 -20.33 4.72
CA PRO A 414 34.45 -18.88 4.91
C PRO A 414 34.28 -18.03 3.63
N GLU A 415 34.66 -18.57 2.48
CA GLU A 415 34.52 -17.93 1.17
C GLU A 415 33.07 -17.86 0.66
N TYR A 416 32.12 -18.51 1.34
CA TYR A 416 30.68 -18.47 1.03
C TYR A 416 29.88 -17.52 1.94
N VAL A 417 30.53 -16.86 2.91
CA VAL A 417 29.89 -15.85 3.75
C VAL A 417 29.64 -14.61 2.90
N SER A 418 28.37 -14.35 2.54
CA SER A 418 27.95 -13.18 1.75
C SER A 418 27.65 -11.97 2.65
N PHE A 419 27.75 -10.74 2.15
CA PHE A 419 27.38 -9.50 2.87
C PHE A 419 28.17 -9.27 4.17
N LYS A 420 29.47 -9.61 4.18
CA LYS A 420 30.34 -9.58 5.37
C LYS A 420 30.28 -8.27 6.16
N THR A 421 30.29 -7.11 5.48
CA THR A 421 30.22 -5.80 6.12
C THR A 421 28.89 -5.58 6.84
N ARG A 422 27.77 -5.98 6.22
CA ARG A 422 26.44 -5.86 6.83
C ARG A 422 26.28 -6.81 8.01
N ILE A 423 26.78 -8.04 7.88
CA ILE A 423 26.80 -9.02 8.97
C ILE A 423 27.62 -8.50 10.16
N ALA A 424 28.81 -7.94 9.92
CA ALA A 424 29.64 -7.40 10.99
C ALA A 424 28.95 -6.25 11.75
N ALA A 425 28.15 -5.43 11.06
CA ALA A 425 27.41 -4.33 11.66
C ALA A 425 26.28 -4.78 12.61
N LEU A 426 25.78 -6.01 12.47
CA LEU A 426 24.81 -6.61 13.39
C LEU A 426 25.43 -7.05 14.72
N GLY A 427 26.76 -7.11 14.80
CA GLY A 427 27.51 -7.35 16.03
C GLY A 427 27.23 -8.74 16.64
N PRO A 428 27.09 -8.83 17.98
CA PRO A 428 27.05 -10.11 18.70
C PRO A 428 25.78 -10.93 18.48
N ALA A 429 24.75 -10.36 17.84
CA ALA A 429 23.52 -11.07 17.50
C ALA A 429 23.73 -12.15 16.42
N VAL A 430 24.86 -12.15 15.71
CA VAL A 430 25.15 -13.09 14.62
C VAL A 430 26.10 -14.20 15.04
N GLN A 431 25.73 -15.44 14.73
CA GLN A 431 26.54 -16.63 14.90
C GLN A 431 26.77 -17.32 13.55
N LEU A 432 28.03 -17.45 13.15
CA LEU A 432 28.41 -18.13 11.92
C LEU A 432 28.70 -19.61 12.18
N HIS A 433 28.06 -20.48 11.40
CA HIS A 433 28.27 -21.93 11.42
C HIS A 433 28.85 -22.36 10.07
N MET A 434 30.09 -22.86 10.08
CA MET A 434 30.85 -23.12 8.84
C MET A 434 31.25 -24.59 8.72
N GLY A 435 31.12 -25.15 7.52
CA GLY A 435 31.68 -26.47 7.19
C GLY A 435 31.02 -27.65 7.90
N LEU A 436 29.80 -27.49 8.39
CA LEU A 436 29.05 -28.57 9.05
C LEU A 436 28.50 -29.54 8.01
N ALA A 437 28.74 -30.84 8.22
CA ALA A 437 28.04 -31.90 7.49
C ALA A 437 26.54 -31.90 7.84
N PRO A 438 25.67 -32.55 7.05
CA PRO A 438 24.21 -32.57 7.31
C PRO A 438 23.84 -33.01 8.73
N ALA A 439 24.45 -34.08 9.25
CA ALA A 439 24.20 -34.56 10.61
C ALA A 439 24.66 -33.56 11.70
N GLN A 440 25.78 -32.87 11.48
CA GLN A 440 26.27 -31.84 12.39
C GLN A 440 25.41 -30.57 12.33
N THR A 441 24.87 -30.25 11.16
CA THR A 441 23.91 -29.15 10.97
C THR A 441 22.64 -29.43 11.78
N ALA A 442 22.07 -30.63 11.66
CA ALA A 442 20.90 -31.05 12.45
C ALA A 442 21.17 -30.98 13.96
N ALA A 443 22.30 -31.53 14.43
CA ALA A 443 22.67 -31.46 15.84
C ALA A 443 22.84 -30.02 16.35
N LYS A 444 23.37 -29.12 15.53
CA LYS A 444 23.48 -27.69 15.88
C LYS A 444 22.12 -26.99 15.91
N LEU A 445 21.22 -27.34 14.98
CA LEU A 445 19.83 -26.85 15.01
C LEU A 445 19.09 -27.32 16.26
N ASP A 446 19.29 -28.57 16.68
CA ASP A 446 18.77 -29.12 17.93
C ASP A 446 19.28 -28.34 19.16
N GLU A 447 20.56 -27.99 19.19
CA GLU A 447 21.13 -27.15 20.26
C GLU A 447 20.50 -25.75 20.30
N ILE A 448 20.35 -25.10 19.14
CA ILE A 448 19.79 -23.75 19.02
C ILE A 448 18.32 -23.73 19.45
N LEU A 449 17.52 -24.68 18.96
CA LEU A 449 16.06 -24.65 19.11
C LEU A 449 15.57 -25.42 20.34
N GLY A 450 16.25 -26.50 20.72
CA GLY A 450 15.81 -27.43 21.77
C GLY A 450 15.72 -26.81 23.17
N SER A 451 16.46 -25.72 23.43
CA SER A 451 16.41 -24.98 24.71
C SER A 451 15.43 -23.80 24.74
N ARG A 452 14.81 -23.47 23.59
CA ARG A 452 14.08 -22.19 23.38
C ARG A 452 12.57 -22.38 23.16
N ALA A 453 12.08 -23.62 23.22
CA ALA A 453 10.84 -24.06 22.60
C ALA A 453 9.54 -23.93 23.44
N LEU A 454 9.46 -22.97 24.38
CA LEU A 454 8.24 -22.75 25.19
C LEU A 454 7.66 -21.35 24.98
N GLY A 455 7.01 -21.12 23.83
CA GLY A 455 6.18 -19.93 23.56
C GLY A 455 6.88 -18.56 23.59
N GLN A 456 8.19 -18.53 23.84
CA GLN A 456 8.98 -17.30 24.02
C GLN A 456 9.70 -16.84 22.74
N SER A 457 9.77 -17.70 21.72
CA SER A 457 10.54 -17.47 20.50
C SER A 457 9.73 -17.74 19.25
N LYS A 458 10.12 -17.10 18.14
CA LYS A 458 9.65 -17.40 16.77
C LYS A 458 10.83 -17.70 15.87
N VAL A 459 10.63 -18.60 14.91
CA VAL A 459 11.68 -19.00 13.97
C VAL A 459 11.36 -18.46 12.59
N TYR A 460 12.35 -17.83 11.96
CA TYR A 460 12.33 -17.47 10.54
C TYR A 460 13.51 -18.14 9.86
N ALA A 461 13.25 -19.04 8.91
CA ALA A 461 14.30 -19.78 8.25
C ALA A 461 14.21 -19.71 6.72
N CYS A 462 15.36 -19.51 6.08
CA CYS A 462 15.49 -19.50 4.63
C CYS A 462 16.83 -20.14 4.23
N GLY A 463 16.78 -21.12 3.32
CA GLY A 463 17.94 -21.93 2.98
C GLY A 463 17.57 -23.19 2.19
N PRO A 464 18.50 -24.15 2.06
CA PRO A 464 18.25 -25.41 1.37
C PRO A 464 17.15 -26.25 2.02
N SER A 465 16.34 -26.95 1.22
CA SER A 465 15.20 -27.75 1.69
C SER A 465 15.52 -28.70 2.85
N PRO A 466 16.62 -29.49 2.83
CA PRO A 466 16.94 -30.39 3.94
C PRO A 466 17.20 -29.66 5.27
N MET A 467 17.74 -28.44 5.20
CA MET A 467 17.98 -27.61 6.38
C MET A 467 16.65 -27.06 6.91
N LEU A 468 15.77 -26.59 6.04
CA LEU A 468 14.45 -26.09 6.45
C LEU A 468 13.57 -27.19 7.07
N GLU A 469 13.62 -28.39 6.51
CA GLU A 469 12.96 -29.58 7.08
C GLU A 469 13.49 -29.89 8.49
N SER A 470 14.81 -29.86 8.68
CA SER A 470 15.43 -30.06 9.99
C SER A 470 15.01 -28.98 10.99
N VAL A 471 14.98 -27.70 10.58
CA VAL A 471 14.48 -26.60 11.44
C VAL A 471 13.05 -26.88 11.87
N LYS A 472 12.17 -27.26 10.91
CA LYS A 472 10.76 -27.53 11.20
C LYS A 472 10.60 -28.70 12.17
N SER A 473 11.27 -29.82 11.91
CA SER A 473 11.17 -31.02 12.74
C SER A 473 11.65 -30.74 14.17
N THR A 474 12.78 -30.06 14.31
CA THR A 474 13.36 -29.74 15.61
C THR A 474 12.49 -28.76 16.40
N ALA A 475 12.01 -27.69 15.75
CA ALA A 475 11.15 -26.70 16.41
C ALA A 475 9.84 -27.33 16.92
N LEU A 476 9.18 -28.16 16.09
CA LEU A 476 7.96 -28.86 16.48
C LEU A 476 8.22 -29.89 17.59
N ALA A 477 9.31 -30.65 17.51
CA ALA A 477 9.69 -31.61 18.55
C ALA A 477 10.00 -30.92 19.89
N GLY A 478 10.50 -29.69 19.85
CA GLY A 478 10.69 -28.85 21.03
C GLY A 478 9.39 -28.29 21.63
N GLY A 479 8.25 -28.36 20.92
CA GLY A 479 6.96 -27.85 21.37
C GLY A 479 6.59 -26.46 20.85
N MET A 480 7.30 -25.93 19.85
CA MET A 480 6.92 -24.69 19.16
C MET A 480 5.63 -24.88 18.36
N GLU A 481 4.73 -23.89 18.40
CA GLU A 481 3.52 -23.89 17.57
C GLU A 481 3.90 -23.71 16.09
N ASP A 482 3.24 -24.42 15.16
CA ASP A 482 3.49 -24.29 13.71
C ASP A 482 3.32 -22.83 13.23
N SER A 483 2.46 -22.04 13.88
CA SER A 483 2.26 -20.61 13.61
C SER A 483 3.42 -19.70 14.02
N ASP A 484 4.37 -20.19 14.81
CA ASP A 484 5.59 -19.47 15.21
C ASP A 484 6.79 -19.85 14.32
N ILE A 485 6.61 -20.77 13.37
CA ILE A 485 7.66 -21.25 12.47
C ILE A 485 7.39 -20.76 11.05
N HIS A 486 8.24 -19.86 10.56
CA HIS A 486 8.08 -19.21 9.26
C HIS A 486 9.22 -19.62 8.31
N PHE A 487 8.88 -19.96 7.07
CA PHE A 487 9.85 -20.38 6.05
C PHE A 487 9.72 -19.59 4.75
N GLU A 488 10.84 -19.36 4.07
CA GLU A 488 10.88 -18.98 2.66
C GLU A 488 11.70 -19.99 1.86
N TYR A 489 11.09 -20.56 0.82
CA TYR A 489 11.71 -21.53 -0.09
C TYR A 489 12.14 -20.84 -1.39
N PHE A 490 13.42 -20.92 -1.75
CA PHE A 490 13.94 -20.38 -3.01
C PHE A 490 13.86 -21.36 -4.18
N LYS A 491 13.78 -22.66 -3.87
CA LYS A 491 13.71 -23.74 -4.84
C LYS A 491 12.72 -24.78 -4.36
N ASN A 492 12.03 -25.39 -5.31
CA ASN A 492 11.31 -26.64 -5.10
C ASN A 492 12.07 -27.76 -5.81
N ASP A 493 12.47 -28.78 -5.06
CA ASP A 493 13.21 -29.93 -5.56
C ASP A 493 12.28 -31.06 -6.06
N ALA A 494 10.96 -30.83 -6.09
CA ALA A 494 10.01 -31.78 -6.66
C ALA A 494 10.38 -32.12 -8.12
N PRO A 495 10.24 -33.39 -8.53
CA PRO A 495 10.65 -33.84 -9.87
C PRO A 495 9.93 -33.05 -10.97
N ALA A 496 10.69 -32.73 -12.03
CA ALA A 496 10.20 -31.98 -13.18
C ALA A 496 9.05 -32.71 -13.86
N VAL A 497 7.85 -32.13 -13.86
CA VAL A 497 6.67 -32.42 -14.73
C VAL A 497 6.63 -33.82 -15.36
N THR A 498 6.78 -34.89 -14.58
CA THR A 498 6.58 -36.27 -15.03
C THR A 498 5.16 -36.64 -14.64
N GLY A 499 4.27 -36.78 -15.63
CA GLY A 499 2.87 -37.10 -15.36
C GLY A 499 2.09 -37.38 -16.64
N THR A 500 0.89 -37.93 -16.49
CA THR A 500 0.00 -38.26 -17.61
C THR A 500 -0.62 -36.99 -18.21
N PRO A 501 -0.96 -36.98 -19.51
CA PRO A 501 -1.75 -35.91 -20.11
C PRO A 501 -3.13 -35.81 -19.45
N PHE A 502 -3.67 -34.60 -19.33
CA PHE A 502 -5.00 -34.35 -18.77
C PHE A 502 -5.72 -33.20 -19.48
N THR A 503 -7.03 -33.10 -19.30
CA THR A 503 -7.85 -32.00 -19.85
C THR A 503 -8.11 -30.95 -18.77
N VAL A 504 -8.08 -29.68 -19.15
CA VAL A 504 -8.53 -28.58 -18.28
C VAL A 504 -9.70 -27.86 -18.93
N ARG A 505 -10.77 -27.65 -18.19
CA ARG A 505 -11.92 -26.84 -18.58
C ARG A 505 -11.94 -25.54 -17.79
N LEU A 506 -12.17 -24.42 -18.46
CA LEU A 506 -12.24 -23.09 -17.86
C LEU A 506 -13.72 -22.74 -17.66
N ASP A 507 -14.17 -22.66 -16.40
CA ASP A 507 -15.59 -22.59 -16.06
C ASP A 507 -16.27 -21.33 -16.63
N ARG A 508 -15.56 -20.19 -16.68
CA ARG A 508 -16.16 -18.91 -17.10
C ARG A 508 -16.26 -18.78 -18.61
N SER A 509 -15.30 -19.37 -19.34
CA SER A 509 -15.24 -19.28 -20.80
C SER A 509 -15.75 -20.53 -21.52
N GLY A 510 -15.96 -21.64 -20.80
CA GLY A 510 -16.33 -22.94 -21.35
C GLY A 510 -15.24 -23.61 -22.21
N ARG A 511 -14.04 -23.02 -22.30
CA ARG A 511 -12.94 -23.53 -23.11
C ARG A 511 -12.35 -24.79 -22.50
N GLU A 512 -12.01 -25.76 -23.33
CA GLU A 512 -11.27 -26.96 -22.95
C GLU A 512 -9.90 -26.98 -23.61
N LEU A 513 -8.87 -27.23 -22.82
CA LEU A 513 -7.47 -27.30 -23.26
C LEU A 513 -6.86 -28.62 -22.82
N LYS A 514 -5.92 -29.13 -23.61
CA LYS A 514 -5.18 -30.35 -23.30
C LYS A 514 -3.80 -30.01 -22.77
N VAL A 515 -3.41 -30.59 -21.64
CA VAL A 515 -2.07 -30.47 -21.07
C VAL A 515 -1.32 -31.77 -21.33
N ASN A 516 -0.24 -31.72 -22.13
CA ASN A 516 0.52 -32.93 -22.45
C ASN A 516 1.44 -33.36 -21.31
N ALA A 517 2.01 -34.57 -21.44
CA ALA A 517 3.09 -35.02 -20.58
C ALA A 517 4.31 -34.11 -20.79
N GLY A 518 4.89 -33.57 -19.71
CA GLY A 518 6.04 -32.65 -19.77
C GLY A 518 5.68 -31.16 -19.90
N GLU A 519 4.41 -30.79 -20.11
CA GLU A 519 3.98 -29.39 -20.13
C GLU A 519 3.32 -29.00 -18.80
N THR A 520 3.60 -27.79 -18.31
CA THR A 520 2.90 -27.24 -17.14
C THR A 520 1.53 -26.69 -17.57
N LEU A 521 0.55 -26.77 -16.67
CA LEU A 521 -0.76 -26.19 -16.90
C LEU A 521 -0.67 -24.68 -17.15
N LEU A 522 0.19 -23.98 -16.40
CA LEU A 522 0.47 -22.56 -16.60
C LEU A 522 0.89 -22.25 -18.04
N HIS A 523 1.82 -23.02 -18.60
CA HIS A 523 2.33 -22.77 -19.95
C HIS A 523 1.24 -22.96 -21.01
N VAL A 524 0.44 -24.02 -20.88
CA VAL A 524 -0.69 -24.29 -21.79
C VAL A 524 -1.71 -23.16 -21.74
N LEU A 525 -2.01 -22.62 -20.55
CA LEU A 525 -2.91 -21.47 -20.39
C LEU A 525 -2.37 -20.22 -21.09
N HIS A 526 -1.08 -19.91 -20.91
CA HIS A 526 -0.42 -18.77 -21.57
C HIS A 526 -0.39 -18.90 -23.10
N GLN A 527 -0.04 -20.08 -23.63
CA GLN A 527 -0.06 -20.34 -25.08
C GLN A 527 -1.45 -20.07 -25.70
N HIS A 528 -2.50 -20.29 -24.92
CA HIS A 528 -3.89 -20.11 -25.33
C HIS A 528 -4.46 -18.73 -24.94
N GLY A 529 -3.59 -17.77 -24.62
CA GLY A 529 -3.96 -16.38 -24.35
C GLY A 529 -4.67 -16.15 -23.02
N ILE A 530 -4.62 -17.12 -22.09
CA ILE A 530 -5.19 -16.96 -20.76
C ILE A 530 -4.08 -16.45 -19.84
N GLU A 531 -4.15 -15.17 -19.50
CA GLU A 531 -3.19 -14.55 -18.60
C GLU A 531 -3.42 -15.01 -17.16
N LEU A 532 -2.55 -15.88 -16.67
CA LEU A 532 -2.34 -16.10 -15.24
C LEU A 532 -1.06 -15.39 -14.79
N GLU A 533 -1.11 -14.77 -13.61
CA GLU A 533 0.12 -14.27 -12.99
C GLU A 533 1.04 -15.44 -12.63
N ALA A 534 2.31 -15.33 -12.97
CA ALA A 534 3.33 -16.28 -12.56
C ALA A 534 4.64 -15.55 -12.29
N SER A 535 5.44 -16.09 -11.36
CA SER A 535 6.75 -15.55 -11.04
C SER A 535 7.81 -16.65 -10.93
N CYS A 536 7.78 -17.48 -9.88
CA CYS A 536 8.87 -18.44 -9.64
C CYS A 536 8.88 -19.64 -10.61
N GLU A 537 7.70 -20.02 -11.11
CA GLU A 537 7.42 -21.26 -11.85
C GLU A 537 8.03 -22.51 -11.22
N GLN A 538 8.02 -22.54 -9.88
CA GLN A 538 8.56 -23.61 -9.05
C GLN A 538 7.58 -24.00 -7.94
N GLY A 539 6.39 -23.40 -7.88
CA GLY A 539 5.40 -23.69 -6.84
C GLY A 539 5.78 -23.23 -5.43
N VAL A 540 6.65 -22.23 -5.31
CA VAL A 540 7.07 -21.68 -4.00
C VAL A 540 6.46 -20.31 -3.69
N CYS A 541 6.16 -19.50 -4.71
CA CYS A 541 5.80 -18.09 -4.50
C CYS A 541 4.30 -17.80 -4.43
N GLY A 542 3.42 -18.79 -4.66
CA GLY A 542 1.97 -18.61 -4.64
C GLY A 542 1.35 -17.78 -5.78
N THR A 543 2.15 -17.04 -6.56
CA THR A 543 1.64 -16.06 -7.56
C THR A 543 0.67 -16.65 -8.58
N CYS A 544 0.85 -17.91 -8.98
CA CYS A 544 -0.06 -18.58 -9.92
C CYS A 544 -1.27 -19.23 -9.27
N PHE A 545 -1.56 -18.95 -8.00
CA PHE A 545 -2.70 -19.52 -7.28
C PHE A 545 -3.96 -19.48 -8.14
N THR A 546 -4.59 -20.65 -8.31
CA THR A 546 -5.80 -20.78 -9.12
C THR A 546 -6.82 -21.62 -8.39
N ASN A 547 -8.06 -21.13 -8.35
CA ASN A 547 -9.20 -21.85 -7.80
C ASN A 547 -9.59 -23.01 -8.72
N VAL A 548 -9.88 -24.15 -8.11
CA VAL A 548 -10.36 -25.37 -8.77
C VAL A 548 -11.82 -25.60 -8.37
N VAL A 549 -12.69 -25.70 -9.38
CA VAL A 549 -14.12 -25.96 -9.22
C VAL A 549 -14.38 -27.46 -9.05
N ALA A 550 -13.67 -28.29 -9.82
CA ALA A 550 -13.82 -29.74 -9.78
C ALA A 550 -12.57 -30.47 -10.33
N GLY A 551 -12.40 -31.72 -9.90
CA GLY A 551 -11.34 -32.63 -10.37
C GLY A 551 -10.32 -32.97 -9.28
N ASP A 552 -9.47 -33.96 -9.55
CA ASP A 552 -8.50 -34.48 -8.58
C ASP A 552 -7.09 -33.94 -8.86
N ILE A 553 -6.56 -33.18 -7.89
CA ILE A 553 -5.34 -32.39 -8.04
C ILE A 553 -4.13 -33.18 -7.55
N GLU A 554 -3.09 -33.22 -8.36
CA GLU A 554 -1.77 -33.66 -7.97
C GLU A 554 -0.90 -32.45 -7.61
N HIS A 555 -0.77 -32.20 -6.30
CA HIS A 555 0.01 -31.08 -5.78
C HIS A 555 1.51 -31.36 -5.79
N HIS A 556 2.26 -30.47 -6.44
CA HIS A 556 3.73 -30.47 -6.41
C HIS A 556 4.31 -29.17 -5.86
N ASP A 557 3.48 -28.29 -5.30
CA ASP A 557 3.90 -27.01 -4.74
C ASP A 557 4.34 -27.11 -3.27
N LEU A 558 5.12 -26.13 -2.81
CA LEU A 558 5.52 -25.97 -1.41
C LEU A 558 4.79 -24.80 -0.73
N TYR A 559 3.93 -24.09 -1.46
CA TYR A 559 3.22 -22.91 -0.97
C TYR A 559 1.95 -23.28 -0.18
N LEU A 560 1.11 -24.16 -0.72
CA LEU A 560 -0.15 -24.53 -0.09
C LEU A 560 0.10 -25.43 1.13
N SER A 561 -0.61 -25.12 2.22
CA SER A 561 -0.64 -25.94 3.43
C SER A 561 -1.27 -27.32 3.16
N ALA A 562 -1.04 -28.28 4.06
CA ALA A 562 -1.64 -29.60 3.96
C ALA A 562 -3.19 -29.54 3.95
N ALA A 563 -3.78 -28.62 4.72
CA ALA A 563 -5.22 -28.41 4.75
C ALA A 563 -5.76 -27.82 3.44
N GLU A 564 -5.07 -26.86 2.83
CA GLU A 564 -5.44 -26.30 1.53
C GLU A 564 -5.34 -27.34 0.42
N LYS A 565 -4.26 -28.13 0.39
CA LYS A 565 -4.09 -29.25 -0.55
C LYS A 565 -5.20 -30.29 -0.40
N ALA A 566 -5.53 -30.66 0.84
CA ALA A 566 -6.61 -31.62 1.11
C ALA A 566 -8.01 -31.08 0.73
N SER A 567 -8.18 -29.76 0.62
CA SER A 567 -9.48 -29.17 0.27
C SER A 567 -9.91 -29.45 -1.18
N GLY A 568 -8.94 -29.66 -2.09
CA GLY A 568 -9.19 -29.84 -3.52
C GLY A 568 -9.73 -28.59 -4.25
N LYS A 569 -9.70 -27.41 -3.61
CA LYS A 569 -10.33 -26.17 -4.13
C LYS A 569 -9.35 -25.19 -4.77
N CYS A 570 -8.06 -25.46 -4.73
CA CYS A 570 -7.03 -24.58 -5.26
C CYS A 570 -5.80 -25.35 -5.71
N MET A 571 -5.02 -24.78 -6.63
CA MET A 571 -3.78 -25.38 -7.10
C MET A 571 -2.76 -24.33 -7.53
N MET A 572 -1.52 -24.78 -7.77
CA MET A 572 -0.44 -23.98 -8.40
C MET A 572 -0.17 -24.50 -9.82
N PRO A 573 -0.76 -23.92 -10.88
CA PRO A 573 -0.64 -24.39 -12.27
C PRO A 573 0.78 -24.48 -12.82
N CYS A 574 1.75 -23.78 -12.21
CA CYS A 574 3.14 -23.84 -12.65
C CYS A 574 3.83 -25.17 -12.34
N VAL A 575 3.31 -25.95 -11.38
CA VAL A 575 3.90 -27.25 -10.99
C VAL A 575 2.87 -28.34 -10.76
N SER A 576 1.64 -28.00 -10.34
CA SER A 576 0.58 -28.96 -10.02
C SER A 576 -0.04 -29.55 -11.29
N ARG A 577 -0.49 -30.80 -11.21
CA ARG A 577 -1.14 -31.54 -12.30
C ARG A 577 -2.49 -32.10 -11.85
N ALA A 578 -3.09 -32.94 -12.69
CA ALA A 578 -4.24 -33.76 -12.34
C ALA A 578 -3.80 -35.22 -12.18
N ARG A 579 -4.30 -35.94 -11.16
CA ARG A 579 -4.00 -37.38 -11.00
C ARG A 579 -4.56 -38.23 -12.14
N SER A 580 -5.71 -37.84 -12.69
CA SER A 580 -6.25 -38.33 -13.97
C SER A 580 -7.48 -37.51 -14.39
N GLY A 581 -7.84 -37.53 -15.67
CA GLY A 581 -9.11 -36.99 -16.15
C GLY A 581 -9.12 -35.49 -16.45
N THR A 582 -10.14 -34.79 -15.96
CA THR A 582 -10.40 -33.37 -16.25
C THR A 582 -10.36 -32.53 -14.97
N LEU A 583 -9.62 -31.42 -14.99
CA LEU A 583 -9.72 -30.35 -13.99
C LEU A 583 -10.63 -29.24 -14.50
N VAL A 584 -11.43 -28.65 -13.63
CA VAL A 584 -12.25 -27.46 -13.92
C VAL A 584 -11.72 -26.30 -13.11
N LEU A 585 -11.26 -25.23 -13.76
CA LEU A 585 -10.72 -24.04 -13.09
C LEU A 585 -11.74 -22.90 -13.13
N ASP A 586 -11.78 -22.09 -12.06
CA ASP A 586 -12.58 -20.86 -12.00
C ASP A 586 -11.85 -19.72 -12.75
N LEU A 587 -11.70 -19.91 -14.07
CA LEU A 587 -11.05 -19.00 -15.02
C LEU A 587 -11.93 -18.70 -16.22
#